data_AF-P42691-F1
#
_entry.id   AF-P42691-F1
#
_cell.length_a   1.000
_cell.length_b   1.000
_cell.length_c   1.000
_cell.angle_alpha   90.00
_cell.angle_beta   90.00
_cell.angle_gamma   90.00
#
_symmetry.space_group_name_H-M   'P 1'
#
loop_
_entity.id
_entity.type
_entity.pdbx_description
1 polymer ?
#
loop_
_entity_poly.entity_id
_entity_poly.type
_entity_poly.pdbx_seq_one_letter_code
_entity_poly.pdbx_strand_id
1 'polypeptide(L)' 'IMRDPRFDNIPLILETVNPDIWAEEIAWLKSQAEI' A
#
# COMPACT_ATOMS: atom_id res chain seq x y z
N ILE A 1 -4.05 -5.58 6.56
CA ILE A 1 -4.62 -4.69 5.52
C ILE A 1 -4.44 -5.32 4.16
N MET A 2 -3.21 -5.37 3.62
CA MET A 2 -2.97 -5.83 2.24
C MET A 2 -3.36 -7.29 1.94
N ARG A 3 -3.51 -8.14 2.96
CA ARG A 3 -3.97 -9.54 2.84
C ARG A 3 -5.44 -9.74 3.23
N ASP A 4 -6.13 -8.67 3.61
CA ASP A 4 -7.50 -8.74 4.08
C ASP A 4 -8.44 -8.44 2.91
N PRO A 5 -9.30 -9.38 2.48
CA PRO A 5 -10.08 -9.26 1.24
C PRO A 5 -11.11 -8.11 1.29
N ARG A 6 -11.37 -7.53 2.46
CA ARG A 6 -12.22 -6.33 2.59
C ARG A 6 -11.60 -5.10 1.92
N PHE A 7 -10.31 -5.14 1.63
CA PHE A 7 -9.58 -4.05 0.99
C PHE A 7 -9.31 -4.31 -0.51
N ASP A 8 -9.86 -5.39 -1.08
CA ASP A 8 -9.75 -5.67 -2.51
C ASP A 8 -10.64 -4.73 -3.33
N ASN A 9 -10.19 -4.35 -4.54
CA ASN A 9 -10.93 -3.54 -5.51
C ASN A 9 -11.40 -2.15 -5.00
N ILE A 10 -10.78 -1.62 -3.96
CA ILE A 10 -10.98 -0.24 -3.49
C ILE A 10 -9.69 0.57 -3.57
N PRO A 11 -9.74 1.90 -3.80
CA PRO A 11 -8.55 2.74 -3.74
C PRO A 11 -8.00 2.81 -2.31
N LEU A 12 -6.69 2.59 -2.15
CA LEU A 12 -5.93 2.90 -0.94
C LEU A 12 -5.00 4.08 -1.25
N ILE A 13 -5.23 5.23 -0.63
CA ILE A 13 -4.49 6.47 -0.89
C ILE A 13 -3.50 6.71 0.25
N LEU A 14 -2.24 6.98 -0.10
CA LEU A 14 -1.22 7.38 0.87
C LEU A 14 -1.23 8.91 1.03
N GLU A 15 -1.31 9.34 2.28
CA GLU A 15 -1.20 10.75 2.69
C GLU A 15 -0.06 10.91 3.72
N THR A 16 1.06 10.22 3.48
CA THR A 16 2.26 10.33 4.32
C THR A 16 2.98 11.64 4.05
N VAL A 17 3.72 12.15 5.04
CA VAL A 17 4.29 13.51 5.02
C VAL A 17 5.48 13.70 4.07
N ASN A 18 6.14 12.60 3.66
CA ASN A 18 7.33 12.66 2.81
C ASN A 18 7.05 12.02 1.43
N PRO A 19 6.72 12.81 0.40
CA PRO A 19 6.43 12.29 -0.93
C PRO A 19 7.65 11.72 -1.66
N ASP A 20 8.87 12.06 -1.23
CA ASP A 20 10.10 11.62 -1.91
C ASP A 20 10.29 10.10 -1.86
N ILE A 21 9.65 9.41 -0.91
CA ILE A 21 9.75 7.95 -0.73
C ILE A 21 8.45 7.18 -1.00
N TRP A 22 7.46 7.80 -1.63
CA TRP A 22 6.17 7.13 -1.89
C TRP A 22 6.31 5.90 -2.77
N ALA A 23 7.26 5.88 -3.71
CA ALA A 23 7.49 4.72 -4.56
C ALA A 23 7.92 3.49 -3.74
N GLU A 24 8.83 3.70 -2.78
CA GLU A 24 9.30 2.67 -1.85
C GLU A 24 8.18 2.22 -0.90
N GLU A 25 7.39 3.15 -0.35
CA GLU A 25 6.27 2.83 0.54
C GLU A 25 5.20 2.00 -0.19
N ILE A 26 4.84 2.37 -1.42
CA ILE A 26 3.90 1.61 -2.25
C ILE A 26 4.46 0.23 -2.58
N ALA A 27 5.74 0.14 -2.95
CA ALA A 27 6.38 -1.15 -3.23
C ALA A 27 6.38 -2.06 -2.00
N TRP A 28 6.69 -1.51 -0.82
CA TRP A 28 6.63 -2.23 0.44
C TRP A 28 5.21 -2.71 0.78
N LEU A 29 4.19 -1.85 0.64
CA LEU A 29 2.79 -2.25 0.86
C LEU A 29 2.38 -3.39 -0.08
N LYS A 30 2.76 -3.32 -1.36
CA LYS A 30 2.48 -4.39 -2.33
C LYS A 30 3.16 -5.71 -1.94
N SER A 31 4.40 -5.68 -1.46
CA SER A 31 5.08 -6.91 -1.01
C SER A 31 4.42 -7.54 0.22
N GLN A 32 3.66 -6.77 1.02
CA GLN A 32 2.87 -7.34 2.11
C GLN A 32 1.64 -8.13 1.63
N ALA A 33 1.18 -7.95 0.39
CA ALA A 33 0.09 -8.73 -0.19
C ALA A 33 0.54 -10.14 -0.65
N GLU A 34 1.83 -10.33 -0.91
CA GLU A 34 2.37 -11.59 -1.41
C GLU A 34 2.52 -12.62 -0.27
N ILE A 35 1.77 -13.73 -0.37
CA ILE A 35 2.02 -15.09 0.19
C ILE A 35 1.61 -16.08 -0.89
#